data_AF-A0A523K4X2-F1
#
_entry.id   AF-A0A523K4X2-F1
#
_cell.length_a   1.000
_cell.length_b   1.000
_cell.length_c   1.000
_cell.angle_alpha   90.00
_cell.angle_beta   90.00
_cell.angle_gamma   90.00
#
_symmetry.space_group_name_H-M   'P 1'
#
loop_
_entity.id
_entity.type
_entity.pdbx_description
1 polymer ?
#
loop_
_entity_poly.entity_id
_entity_poly.type
_entity_poly.pdbx_seq_one_letter_code
_entity_poly.pdbx_strand_id
1 'polypeptide(L)'
;MRYIKDGDLEELEEIIVIREDGKFAIVRDYIFMEGGEIIESSWTEIPTIGQTPPRDRSEAAYHYICSVVNKNLKDVLVTGIIPNRFNTGTEMFVRPKDLVSALWLQLEHALSRNLEFKQCAACSTFFEVKSKKRKNQKKYCSDRCRVRVGARKRRDKEKAK
;
A
#
# COMPACT_ATOMS: atom_id res chain seq x y z
N MET A 1 -12.98 2.26 2.85
CA MET A 1 -12.15 3.43 3.15
C MET A 1 -12.63 4.05 4.46
N ARG A 2 -12.00 3.72 5.58
CA ARG A 2 -12.20 4.41 6.86
C ARG A 2 -10.85 4.42 7.58
N TYR A 3 -10.53 5.57 8.17
CA TYR A 3 -9.30 5.94 8.88
C TYR A 3 -8.21 6.55 8.01
N ILE A 4 -8.46 7.78 7.57
CA ILE A 4 -7.42 8.80 7.43
C ILE A 4 -7.56 9.62 8.71
N LYS A 5 -6.49 9.79 9.49
CA LYS A 5 -6.51 10.68 10.66
C LYS A 5 -6.47 12.12 10.16
N ASP A 6 -7.02 13.07 10.90
CA ASP A 6 -7.11 14.47 10.45
C ASP A 6 -5.75 15.08 10.06
N GLY A 7 -4.64 14.65 10.67
CA GLY A 7 -3.28 15.07 10.27
C GLY A 7 -2.75 14.47 8.96
N ASP A 8 -3.32 13.37 8.47
CA ASP A 8 -2.92 12.73 7.20
C ASP A 8 -3.53 13.48 5.98
N LEU A 9 -4.53 14.36 6.20
CA LEU A 9 -5.18 15.13 5.13
C LEU A 9 -4.37 16.37 4.72
N GLU A 10 -3.74 17.05 5.68
CA GLU A 10 -2.90 18.23 5.42
C GLU A 10 -1.69 17.86 4.55
N GLU A 11 -1.03 16.73 4.84
CA GLU A 11 0.07 16.20 4.01
C GLU A 11 -0.39 15.87 2.57
N LEU A 12 -1.65 15.47 2.38
CA LEU A 12 -2.21 15.20 1.05
C LEU A 12 -2.51 16.47 0.27
N GLU A 13 -2.74 17.61 0.92
CA GLU A 13 -2.96 18.88 0.21
C GLU A 13 -1.68 19.42 -0.42
N GLU A 14 -0.52 19.16 0.19
CA GLU A 14 0.80 19.53 -0.33
C GLU A 14 1.20 18.67 -1.55
N ILE A 15 0.68 17.44 -1.64
CA ILE A 15 1.06 16.47 -2.67
C ILE A 15 0.01 16.41 -3.79
N ILE A 16 -1.27 16.54 -3.46
CA ILE A 16 -2.40 16.42 -4.39
C ILE A 16 -3.15 17.74 -4.51
N VAL A 17 -3.03 18.34 -5.69
CA VAL A 17 -3.69 19.60 -6.03
C VAL A 17 -4.91 19.36 -6.92
N ILE A 18 -5.86 20.29 -6.84
CA ILE A 18 -6.98 20.38 -7.78
C ILE A 18 -6.62 21.50 -8.77
N ARG A 19 -6.59 21.17 -10.06
CA ARG A 19 -6.31 22.12 -11.14
C ARG A 19 -7.56 22.95 -11.45
N GLU A 20 -7.38 24.04 -12.20
CA GLU A 20 -8.47 24.92 -12.64
C GLU A 20 -9.55 24.19 -13.46
N ASP A 21 -9.18 23.10 -14.15
CA ASP A 21 -10.09 22.22 -14.89
C ASP A 21 -10.87 21.23 -14.00
N GLY A 22 -10.72 21.32 -12.68
CA GLY A 22 -11.36 20.47 -11.69
C GLY A 22 -10.72 19.08 -11.54
N LYS A 23 -9.62 18.79 -12.24
CA LYS A 23 -8.94 17.50 -12.14
C LYS A 23 -7.88 17.48 -11.04
N PHE A 24 -7.66 16.29 -10.48
CA PHE A 24 -6.61 16.09 -9.49
C PHE A 24 -5.26 15.81 -10.16
N ALA A 25 -4.18 16.35 -9.59
CA ALA A 25 -2.81 16.13 -10.03
C ALA A 25 -1.86 15.97 -8.84
N ILE A 26 -0.76 15.25 -9.03
CA ILE A 26 0.32 15.14 -8.05
C ILE A 26 1.48 16.05 -8.41
N VAL A 27 1.99 16.77 -7.40
CA VAL A 27 3.30 17.46 -7.44
C VAL A 27 4.40 16.40 -7.37
N ARG A 28 5.24 16.26 -8.40
CA ARG A 28 6.32 15.23 -8.41
C ARG A 28 7.67 15.74 -7.97
N ASP A 29 8.01 16.99 -8.29
CA ASP A 29 9.30 17.59 -7.93
C ASP A 29 9.10 19.07 -7.60
N TYR A 30 9.76 19.54 -6.54
CA TYR A 30 10.06 20.95 -6.36
C TYR A 30 11.47 21.17 -6.92
N ILE A 31 11.59 21.83 -8.08
CA ILE A 31 12.90 22.25 -8.57
C ILE A 31 13.33 23.47 -7.74
N PHE A 32 14.25 23.27 -6.79
CA PHE A 32 14.92 24.33 -6.04
C PHE A 32 16.27 24.65 -6.69
N MET A 33 16.52 25.91 -7.02
CA MET A 33 17.86 26.41 -7.36
C MET A 33 18.48 27.13 -6.15
N GLU A 34 19.82 27.29 -6.15
CA GLU A 34 20.57 28.06 -5.16
C GLU A 34 19.97 29.48 -5.04
N GLY A 35 19.25 29.73 -3.94
CA GLY A 35 18.42 30.92 -3.76
C GLY A 35 17.04 30.64 -3.16
N GLY A 36 16.57 29.39 -3.21
CA GLY A 36 15.35 28.95 -2.48
C GLY A 36 14.02 29.24 -3.18
N GLU A 37 14.03 29.76 -4.41
CA GLU A 37 12.80 29.95 -5.20
C GLU A 37 12.45 28.68 -5.99
N ILE A 38 11.18 28.27 -5.89
CA ILE A 38 10.57 27.15 -6.64
C ILE A 38 10.21 27.69 -8.03
N ILE A 39 10.84 27.17 -9.08
CA ILE A 39 10.64 27.69 -10.46
C ILE A 39 9.72 26.78 -11.29
N GLU A 40 9.64 25.48 -11.00
CA GLU A 40 8.76 24.59 -11.77
C GLU A 40 8.35 23.36 -10.96
N SER A 41 7.04 23.11 -10.88
CA SER A 41 6.48 21.86 -10.36
C SER A 41 6.10 20.96 -11.52
N SER A 42 6.70 19.76 -11.55
CA SER A 42 6.29 18.74 -12.51
C SER A 42 4.98 18.11 -12.02
N TRP A 43 3.93 18.17 -12.86
CA TRP A 43 2.61 17.66 -12.53
C TRP A 43 2.35 16.31 -13.19
N THR A 44 1.72 15.39 -12.47
CA THR A 44 1.12 14.19 -13.08
C THR A 44 -0.38 14.20 -12.85
N GLU A 45 -1.15 14.30 -13.93
CA GLU A 45 -2.61 14.15 -13.87
C GLU A 45 -2.95 12.76 -13.31
N ILE A 46 -3.83 12.74 -12.31
CA ILE A 46 -4.31 11.49 -11.73
C ILE A 46 -5.38 10.94 -12.68
N PRO A 47 -5.16 9.74 -13.26
CA PRO A 47 -6.09 9.23 -14.24
C PRO A 47 -7.41 8.84 -13.59
N THR A 48 -8.49 9.00 -14.34
CA THR A 48 -9.75 8.33 -14.06
C THR A 48 -9.54 6.82 -14.20
N ILE A 49 -9.84 6.07 -13.14
CA ILE A 49 -9.81 4.61 -13.18
C ILE A 49 -11.25 4.11 -13.28
N GLY A 50 -11.58 3.42 -14.36
CA GLY A 50 -12.96 3.04 -14.70
C GLY A 50 -13.74 4.21 -15.30
N GLN A 51 -14.93 4.49 -14.78
CA GLN A 51 -15.83 5.55 -15.29
C GLN A 51 -16.02 6.75 -14.35
N THR A 52 -15.42 6.75 -13.16
CA THR A 52 -15.67 7.78 -12.15
C THR A 52 -14.38 8.53 -11.80
N PRO A 53 -14.30 9.85 -11.97
CA PRO A 53 -13.17 10.63 -11.46
C PRO A 53 -13.17 10.61 -9.92
N PRO A 54 -12.01 10.82 -9.28
CA PRO A 54 -11.95 10.91 -7.82
C PRO A 54 -12.76 12.12 -7.33
N ARG A 55 -13.50 11.96 -6.23
CA ARG A 55 -14.37 13.01 -5.64
C ARG A 55 -13.66 13.84 -4.59
N ASP A 56 -12.63 13.29 -3.98
CA ASP A 56 -11.83 13.93 -2.94
C ASP A 56 -10.35 13.53 -3.07
N ARG A 57 -9.46 14.18 -2.31
CA ARG A 57 -8.01 13.92 -2.33
C ARG A 57 -7.65 12.50 -1.91
N SER A 58 -8.46 11.87 -1.07
CA SER A 58 -8.21 10.49 -0.62
C SER A 58 -8.48 9.48 -1.74
N GLU A 59 -9.59 9.67 -2.45
CA GLU A 59 -9.93 8.91 -3.65
C GLU A 59 -8.91 9.18 -4.77
N ALA A 60 -8.43 10.43 -4.88
CA ALA A 60 -7.37 10.81 -5.82
C ALA A 60 -6.04 10.10 -5.51
N ALA A 61 -5.62 10.07 -4.24
CA ALA A 61 -4.43 9.33 -3.80
C ALA A 61 -4.55 7.84 -4.13
N TYR A 62 -5.72 7.24 -3.86
CA TYR A 62 -6.00 5.86 -4.18
C TYR A 62 -5.96 5.59 -5.70
N HIS A 63 -6.58 6.46 -6.49
CA HIS A 63 -6.53 6.39 -7.96
C HIS A 63 -5.10 6.47 -8.47
N TYR A 64 -4.28 7.35 -7.92
CA TYR A 64 -2.88 7.42 -8.30
C TYR A 64 -2.14 6.12 -8.00
N ILE A 65 -2.27 5.56 -6.79
CA ILE A 65 -1.62 4.29 -6.42
C ILE A 65 -2.06 3.18 -7.39
N CYS A 66 -3.35 3.05 -7.65
CA CYS A 66 -3.86 2.08 -8.62
C CYS A 66 -3.30 2.33 -10.03
N SER A 67 -3.13 3.58 -10.45
CA SER A 67 -2.53 3.91 -11.75
C SER A 67 -1.07 3.47 -11.86
N VAL A 68 -0.29 3.67 -10.79
CA VAL A 68 1.11 3.25 -10.70
C VAL A 68 1.21 1.73 -10.72
N VAL A 69 0.37 1.04 -9.94
CA VAL A 69 0.30 -0.42 -9.93
C VAL A 69 -0.07 -0.94 -11.33
N ASN A 70 -1.12 -0.41 -11.95
CA ASN A 70 -1.55 -0.82 -13.28
C ASN A 70 -0.46 -0.61 -14.34
N LYS A 71 0.22 0.54 -14.31
CA LYS A 71 1.36 0.83 -15.21
C LYS A 71 2.46 -0.22 -15.07
N ASN A 72 2.77 -0.62 -13.83
CA ASN A 72 3.81 -1.60 -13.54
C ASN A 72 3.34 -3.07 -13.70
N LEU A 73 2.03 -3.32 -13.81
CA LEU A 73 1.47 -4.63 -14.14
C LEU A 73 1.23 -4.83 -15.64
N LYS A 74 1.45 -3.80 -16.46
CA LYS A 74 1.30 -3.91 -17.91
C LYS A 74 2.36 -4.87 -18.46
N ASP A 75 1.92 -5.89 -19.20
CA ASP A 75 2.78 -6.86 -19.89
C ASP A 75 3.79 -7.58 -18.96
N VAL A 76 3.38 -7.84 -17.72
CA VAL A 76 4.23 -8.54 -16.73
C VAL A 76 3.86 -10.00 -16.49
N LEU A 77 2.73 -10.44 -17.03
CA LEU A 77 2.26 -11.80 -16.93
C LEU A 77 2.65 -12.60 -18.17
N VAL A 78 3.23 -13.76 -17.95
CA VAL A 78 3.43 -14.78 -18.98
C VAL A 78 2.31 -15.78 -18.85
N THR A 79 1.62 -16.00 -19.97
CA THR A 79 0.64 -17.07 -20.12
C THR A 79 1.23 -18.22 -20.92
N GLY A 80 0.74 -19.42 -20.66
CA GLY A 80 1.13 -20.59 -21.42
C GLY A 80 0.26 -21.78 -21.08
N ILE A 81 0.58 -22.92 -21.69
CA ILE A 81 -0.19 -24.15 -21.54
C ILE A 81 0.73 -25.21 -20.94
N ILE A 82 0.21 -25.93 -19.95
CA ILE A 82 0.86 -27.11 -19.37
C ILE A 82 -0.11 -28.30 -19.45
N PRO A 83 0.39 -29.54 -19.48
CA PRO A 83 -0.47 -30.71 -19.28
C PRO A 83 -1.18 -30.62 -17.94
N ASN A 84 -2.44 -31.06 -17.90
CA ASN A 84 -3.17 -31.18 -16.65
C ASN A 84 -2.51 -32.25 -15.75
N ARG A 85 -2.82 -32.25 -14.45
CA ARG A 85 -2.23 -33.20 -13.47
C ARG A 85 -2.46 -34.68 -13.78
N PHE A 86 -3.36 -35.01 -14.71
CA PHE A 86 -3.71 -36.37 -15.11
C PHE A 86 -3.21 -36.73 -16.52
N ASN A 87 -2.52 -35.80 -17.20
CA ASN A 87 -2.10 -35.90 -18.59
C ASN A 87 -3.23 -36.24 -19.59
N THR A 88 -4.47 -35.87 -19.26
CA THR A 88 -5.67 -36.11 -20.10
C THR A 88 -6.13 -34.88 -20.87
N GLY A 89 -5.39 -33.77 -20.76
CA GLY A 89 -5.72 -32.49 -21.36
C GLY A 89 -4.73 -31.43 -20.93
N THR A 90 -5.06 -30.18 -21.22
CA THR A 90 -4.20 -29.03 -20.97
C THR A 90 -4.84 -28.01 -20.04
N GLU A 91 -4.02 -27.34 -19.22
CA GLU A 91 -4.41 -26.24 -18.36
C GLU A 91 -3.61 -24.98 -18.73
N MET A 92 -4.26 -23.82 -18.65
CA MET A 92 -3.59 -22.53 -18.81
C MET A 92 -2.92 -22.14 -17.49
N PHE A 93 -1.66 -21.73 -17.54
CA PHE A 93 -1.00 -21.08 -16.41
C PHE A 93 -0.80 -19.59 -16.66
N VAL A 94 -0.76 -18.83 -15.57
CA VAL A 94 -0.40 -17.40 -15.56
C VAL A 94 0.65 -17.22 -14.48
N ARG A 95 1.82 -16.66 -14.83
CA ARG A 95 2.89 -16.37 -13.87
C ARG A 95 3.51 -14.99 -14.12
N PRO A 96 4.05 -14.33 -13.09
CA PRO A 96 4.89 -13.16 -13.30
C PRO A 96 6.13 -13.53 -14.12
N LYS A 97 6.57 -12.64 -15.02
CA LYS A 97 7.75 -12.84 -15.85
C LYS A 97 9.07 -12.78 -15.06
N ASP A 98 9.08 -12.05 -13.95
CA ASP A 98 10.24 -11.84 -13.08
C ASP A 98 9.81 -11.52 -11.64
N LEU A 99 10.80 -11.35 -10.75
CA LEU A 99 10.57 -11.05 -9.33
C LEU A 99 9.89 -9.69 -9.12
N VAL A 100 10.25 -8.67 -9.91
CA VAL A 100 9.68 -7.32 -9.78
C VAL A 100 8.18 -7.35 -10.07
N SER A 101 7.81 -8.07 -11.13
CA SER A 101 6.42 -8.35 -11.52
C SER A 101 5.65 -9.08 -10.42
N ALA A 102 6.30 -10.05 -9.76
CA ALA A 102 5.70 -10.76 -8.63
C ALA A 102 5.43 -9.83 -7.44
N LEU A 103 6.32 -8.88 -7.16
CA LEU A 103 6.13 -7.90 -6.08
C LEU A 103 4.97 -6.95 -6.37
N TRP A 104 4.83 -6.47 -7.61
CA TRP A 104 3.68 -5.65 -8.01
C TRP A 104 2.35 -6.40 -7.91
N LEU A 105 2.32 -7.69 -8.27
CA LEU A 105 1.14 -8.54 -8.08
C LEU A 105 0.82 -8.76 -6.61
N GLN A 106 1.84 -8.95 -5.76
CA GLN A 106 1.63 -9.05 -4.32
C GLN A 106 1.06 -7.76 -3.73
N LEU A 107 1.53 -6.61 -4.22
CA LEU A 107 1.00 -5.30 -3.81
C LEU A 107 -0.45 -5.12 -4.25
N GLU A 108 -0.78 -5.41 -5.51
CA GLU A 108 -2.17 -5.38 -6.00
C GLU A 108 -3.09 -6.25 -5.14
N HIS A 109 -2.66 -7.48 -4.84
CA HIS A 109 -3.44 -8.41 -4.02
C HIS A 109 -3.63 -7.93 -2.58
N ALA A 110 -2.65 -7.21 -2.04
CA ALA A 110 -2.76 -6.58 -0.72
C ALA A 110 -3.75 -5.41 -0.72
N LEU A 111 -3.73 -4.60 -1.79
CA LEU A 111 -4.65 -3.48 -2.00
C LEU A 111 -6.10 -3.97 -2.19
N SER A 112 -6.32 -4.95 -3.07
CA SER A 112 -7.66 -5.47 -3.40
C SER A 112 -8.36 -6.11 -2.20
N ARG A 113 -7.59 -6.72 -1.28
CA ARG A 113 -8.12 -7.32 -0.05
C ARG A 113 -8.23 -6.34 1.12
N ASN A 114 -7.91 -5.06 0.91
CA ASN A 114 -7.87 -4.02 1.94
C ASN A 114 -7.15 -4.53 3.20
N LEU A 115 -5.98 -5.16 3.02
CA LEU A 115 -5.23 -5.76 4.11
C LEU A 115 -4.72 -4.65 5.03
N GLU A 116 -5.14 -4.67 6.29
CA GLU A 116 -4.60 -3.78 7.31
C GLU A 116 -3.29 -4.37 7.84
N PHE A 117 -2.22 -3.58 7.81
CA PHE A 117 -0.95 -3.96 8.45
C PHE A 117 -0.73 -3.12 9.70
N LYS A 118 -0.14 -3.73 10.73
CA LYS A 118 0.34 -3.02 11.92
C LYS A 118 1.80 -3.36 12.17
N GLN A 119 2.51 -2.40 12.77
CA GLN A 119 3.86 -2.63 13.24
C GLN A 119 3.85 -3.35 14.60
N CYS A 120 4.66 -4.38 14.75
CA CYS A 120 4.77 -5.12 16.00
C CYS A 120 5.45 -4.27 17.09
N ALA A 121 4.79 -4.09 18.24
CA ALA A 121 5.33 -3.32 19.37
C ALA A 121 6.59 -3.93 20.03
N ALA A 122 7.00 -5.14 19.64
CA ALA A 122 8.14 -5.84 20.23
C ALA A 122 9.35 -5.97 19.31
N CYS A 123 9.15 -5.99 17.98
CA CYS A 123 10.22 -6.26 17.00
C CYS A 123 10.12 -5.40 15.75
N SER A 124 9.18 -4.46 15.71
CA SER A 124 8.99 -3.51 14.62
C SER A 124 8.64 -4.10 13.25
N THR A 125 8.49 -5.42 13.15
CA THR A 125 8.04 -6.10 11.92
C THR A 125 6.57 -5.81 11.64
N PHE A 126 6.25 -5.49 10.39
CA PHE A 126 4.87 -5.37 9.92
C PHE A 126 4.18 -6.73 9.86
N PHE A 127 2.92 -6.79 10.26
CA PHE A 127 2.10 -8.00 10.17
C PHE A 127 0.66 -7.67 9.81
N GLU A 128 0.02 -8.58 9.07
CA GLU A 128 -1.38 -8.46 8.67
C GLU A 128 -2.32 -8.61 9.88
N VAL A 129 -3.27 -7.69 9.98
CA VAL A 129 -4.35 -7.69 10.96
C VAL A 129 -5.64 -8.07 10.23
N LYS A 130 -6.08 -9.32 10.43
CA LYS A 130 -7.33 -9.80 9.81
C LYS A 130 -8.51 -8.89 10.21
N SER A 131 -9.26 -8.41 9.21
CA SER A 131 -10.41 -7.48 9.28
C SER A 131 -11.61 -7.91 10.16
N LYS A 132 -11.52 -8.99 10.95
CA LYS A 132 -12.60 -9.32 11.91
C LYS A 132 -12.54 -8.38 13.12
N LYS A 133 -13.66 -7.69 13.42
CA LYS A 133 -13.85 -6.71 14.52
C LYS A 133 -13.18 -7.05 15.86
N ARG A 134 -13.11 -8.34 16.26
CA ARG A 134 -12.45 -8.77 17.53
C ARG A 134 -10.93 -8.93 17.47
N LYS A 135 -10.28 -8.91 16.28
CA LYS A 135 -8.82 -9.12 16.11
C LYS A 135 -8.01 -7.84 15.86
N ASN A 136 -8.66 -6.68 15.77
CA ASN A 136 -8.00 -5.38 15.54
C ASN A 136 -7.16 -4.89 16.77
N GLN A 137 -7.23 -5.59 17.90
CA GLN A 137 -6.43 -5.28 19.10
C GLN A 137 -5.07 -5.98 19.14
N LYS A 138 -4.71 -6.77 18.12
CA LYS A 138 -3.43 -7.49 18.11
C LYS A 138 -2.27 -6.49 18.01
N LYS A 139 -1.41 -6.46 19.05
CA LYS A 139 -0.24 -5.56 19.16
C LYS A 139 1.09 -6.20 18.73
N TYR A 140 1.09 -7.52 18.48
CA TYR A 140 2.30 -8.30 18.25
C TYR A 140 2.13 -9.21 17.05
N CYS A 141 3.20 -9.41 16.26
CA CYS A 141 3.17 -10.27 15.09
C CYS A 141 2.90 -11.75 15.44
N SER A 142 3.43 -12.21 16.58
CA SER A 142 3.34 -13.61 17.05
C SER A 142 3.17 -13.71 18.56
N ASP A 143 2.74 -14.89 19.03
CA ASP A 143 2.69 -15.19 20.47
C ASP A 143 4.07 -15.12 21.12
N ARG A 144 5.13 -15.48 20.39
CA ARG A 144 6.52 -15.32 20.87
C ARG A 144 6.82 -13.87 21.25
N CYS A 145 6.44 -12.91 20.42
CA CYS A 145 6.63 -11.49 20.72
C CYS A 145 5.77 -11.04 21.91
N ARG A 146 4.53 -11.52 22.00
CA ARG A 146 3.62 -11.24 23.12
C ARG A 146 4.19 -11.72 24.46
N VAL A 147 4.65 -12.96 24.51
CA VAL A 147 5.23 -13.58 25.71
C VAL A 147 6.54 -12.89 26.09
N ARG A 148 7.41 -12.56 25.13
CA ARG A 148 8.68 -11.86 25.38
C ARG A 148 8.47 -10.53 26.08
N VAL A 149 7.52 -9.72 25.60
CA VAL A 149 7.19 -8.43 26.24
C VAL A 149 6.58 -8.65 27.63
N GLY A 150 5.70 -9.65 27.79
CA GLY A 150 5.13 -10.01 29.09
C GLY A 150 6.18 -10.41 30.12
N ALA A 151 7.15 -11.24 29.73
CA ALA A 151 8.24 -11.69 30.59
C ALA A 151 9.19 -10.54 31.00
N ARG A 152 9.47 -9.60 30.08
CA ARG A 152 10.26 -8.40 30.40
C ARG A 152 9.55 -7.54 31.47
N LYS A 153 8.26 -7.25 31.26
CA LYS A 153 7.46 -6.46 32.22
C LYS A 153 7.37 -7.08 33.62
N ARG A 154 7.35 -8.42 33.74
CA ARG A 154 7.36 -9.09 35.05
C ARG A 154 8.69 -8.89 35.77
N ARG A 155 9.81 -9.10 35.07
CA ARG A 155 11.16 -8.87 35.62
C ARG A 155 11.38 -7.43 36.05
N ASP A 156 10.88 -6.47 35.27
CA ASP A 156 11.02 -5.05 35.61
C ASP A 156 10.20 -4.69 36.87
N LYS A 157 9.04 -5.32 37.09
CA LYS A 157 8.25 -5.16 38.32
C LYS A 157 8.89 -5.80 39.55
N GLU A 158 9.50 -6.97 39.39
CA GLU A 158 10.22 -7.66 40.46
C GLU A 158 11.47 -6.90 40.91
N LYS A 159 12.15 -6.21 39.99
CA LYS A 159 13.31 -5.35 40.30
C LYS A 159 12.95 -4.00 40.91
N ALA A 160 11.70 -3.56 40.76
CA ALA A 160 11.22 -2.29 41.29
C ALA A 160 10.58 -2.41 42.69
N LYS A 161 10.58 -3.61 43.27
CA LYS A 161 10.08 -3.94 44.60
C LYS A 161 11.25 -4.27 45.52
#